data_AF-A0A2D4XKM9-F1
#
_entry.id   AF-A0A2D4XKM9-F1
#
_cell.length_a   1.000
_cell.length_b   1.000
_cell.length_c   1.000
_cell.angle_alpha   90.00
_cell.angle_beta   90.00
_cell.angle_gamma   90.00
#
_symmetry.space_group_name_H-M   'P 1'
#
loop_
_entity.id
_entity.type
_entity.pdbx_description
1 polymer ?
#
loop_
_entity_poly.entity_id
_entity_poly.type
_entity_poly.pdbx_seq_one_letter_code
_entity_poly.pdbx_strand_id
1 'polypeptide(L)'
;MSNLLELASIILTPTAYSADTLHCIKPNTATGDFNFDRNTTSTRVNSSGNVEALSANLPRIDYTGGTGHISLEPQSTNLFLNSATLSTQSVTTTAASHTISFYGTGSITLSGTHSATINGTGANNRVTLTFTPSSGSLNCTVSGTVTNAQIEALAFATSYIPTTGAMVTRAADAANSAGSNTLINGGGSGEGVIYAEIAAFTSNPGIGNISLSDNSITKRIVIGFGFSANQFLCSINNGSTFPNFLSFQTVSDVTAYNKIALKYKLNDISLYINGVEVATDTSSTIPTLQSLQFDNGFNGANQFFGKVKCVAIYKTALTDSQLQCLTS
;
A
#
# COMPACT_ATOMS: atom_id res chain seq x y z
N MET A 1 3.87 -18.44 27.47
CA MET A 1 4.12 -18.05 26.06
C MET A 1 4.38 -16.56 26.08
N SER A 2 5.56 -16.09 25.67
CA SER A 2 5.87 -14.65 25.70
C SER A 2 4.90 -13.89 24.80
N ASN A 3 4.47 -12.71 25.23
CA ASN A 3 3.55 -11.87 24.48
C ASN A 3 4.23 -11.41 23.17
N LEU A 4 3.60 -11.63 22.01
CA LEU A 4 4.14 -11.21 20.71
C LEU A 4 4.43 -9.70 20.65
N LEU A 5 3.62 -8.89 21.32
CA LEU A 5 3.83 -7.44 21.45
C LEU A 5 5.16 -7.09 22.14
N GLU A 6 5.56 -7.89 23.14
CA GLU A 6 6.81 -7.68 23.87
C GLU A 6 8.02 -8.10 23.04
N LEU A 7 7.88 -9.12 22.19
CA LEU A 7 8.95 -9.63 21.34
C LEU A 7 9.26 -8.76 20.12
N ALA A 8 8.29 -8.02 19.61
CA ALA A 8 8.52 -7.14 18.46
C ALA A 8 9.56 -6.05 18.80
N SER A 9 10.44 -5.70 17.88
CA SER A 9 11.33 -4.54 18.01
C SER A 9 10.74 -3.30 17.37
N ILE A 10 9.99 -3.46 16.27
CA ILE A 10 9.28 -2.38 15.57
C ILE A 10 7.81 -2.76 15.44
N ILE A 11 6.91 -1.80 15.67
CA ILE A 11 5.47 -1.94 15.40
C ILE A 11 4.96 -0.64 14.80
N LEU A 12 4.51 -0.71 13.55
CA LEU A 12 3.78 0.35 12.87
C LEU A 12 2.29 0.00 12.85
N THR A 13 1.44 0.94 13.28
CA THR A 13 -0.02 0.85 13.20
C THR A 13 -0.59 2.19 12.70
N PRO A 14 -1.82 2.21 12.15
CA PRO A 14 -2.49 3.43 11.67
C PRO A 14 -2.99 4.29 12.84
N THR A 15 -2.09 4.79 13.68
CA THR A 15 -2.43 5.49 14.92
C THR A 15 -1.66 6.77 15.16
N ALA A 16 -0.38 6.85 14.78
CA ALA A 16 0.49 7.97 15.13
C ALA A 16 1.26 8.49 13.90
N TYR A 17 1.22 9.80 13.69
CA TYR A 17 1.95 10.48 12.62
C TYR A 17 2.11 11.97 12.95
N SER A 18 3.06 12.61 12.28
CA SER A 18 3.21 14.06 12.24
C SER A 18 3.64 14.47 10.82
N ALA A 19 3.93 15.76 10.60
CA ALA A 19 4.51 16.17 9.33
C ALA A 19 5.86 15.46 9.11
N ASP A 20 6.08 15.01 7.88
CA ASP A 20 7.30 14.32 7.42
C ASP A 20 7.58 12.96 8.10
N THR A 21 6.71 12.50 9.02
CA THR A 21 7.00 11.32 9.84
C THR A 21 5.76 10.45 10.06
N LEU A 22 5.90 9.15 9.79
CA LEU A 22 4.95 8.12 10.18
C LEU A 22 5.52 7.35 11.39
N HIS A 23 4.86 7.49 12.55
CA HIS A 23 5.41 7.01 13.81
C HIS A 23 5.09 5.55 14.07
N CYS A 24 6.10 4.82 14.50
CA CYS A 24 5.93 3.50 15.07
C CYS A 24 5.56 3.59 16.55
N ILE A 25 4.70 2.69 17.02
CA ILE A 25 4.35 2.56 18.45
C ILE A 25 5.49 1.86 19.22
N LYS A 26 6.31 1.08 18.51
CA LYS A 26 7.53 0.48 19.06
C LYS A 26 8.68 0.61 18.05
N PRO A 27 9.92 0.89 18.49
CA PRO A 27 10.24 1.46 19.82
C PRO A 27 9.56 2.81 20.02
N ASN A 28 9.43 3.27 21.26
CA ASN A 28 8.98 4.63 21.56
C ASN A 28 10.12 5.65 21.35
N THR A 29 10.80 5.56 20.20
CA THR A 29 11.89 6.43 19.77
C THR A 29 11.83 6.63 18.26
N ALA A 30 12.34 7.76 17.79
CA ALA A 30 12.35 8.10 16.36
C ALA A 30 13.14 7.09 15.49
N THR A 31 14.00 6.26 16.07
CA THR A 31 14.74 5.22 15.33
C THR A 31 13.82 4.19 14.68
N GLY A 32 12.60 4.00 15.21
CA GLY A 32 11.59 3.14 14.59
C GLY A 32 10.78 3.80 13.49
N ASP A 33 10.79 5.12 13.41
CA ASP A 33 9.82 5.88 12.63
C ASP A 33 10.23 5.96 11.16
N PHE A 34 9.23 6.05 10.28
CA PHE A 34 9.46 6.23 8.86
C PHE A 34 9.52 7.72 8.54
N ASN A 35 10.49 8.10 7.70
CA ASN A 35 10.43 9.35 6.98
C ASN A 35 9.31 9.25 5.94
N PHE A 36 8.38 10.19 5.98
CA PHE A 36 7.27 10.25 5.06
C PHE A 36 7.42 11.41 4.09
N ASP A 37 7.20 11.16 2.80
CA ASP A 37 7.22 12.18 1.76
C ASP A 37 5.94 12.13 0.92
N ARG A 38 5.34 13.31 0.75
CA ARG A 38 4.35 13.59 -0.29
C ARG A 38 4.35 15.10 -0.54
N ASN A 39 5.01 15.53 -1.61
CA ASN A 39 5.23 16.94 -1.96
C ASN A 39 3.98 17.73 -2.42
N THR A 40 2.77 17.24 -2.17
CA THR A 40 1.51 17.92 -2.49
C THR A 40 0.49 17.77 -1.37
N THR A 41 -0.49 18.67 -1.32
CA THR A 41 -1.71 18.44 -0.52
C THR A 41 -2.44 17.18 -1.02
N SER A 42 -3.30 16.65 -0.16
CA SER A 42 -4.11 15.45 -0.45
C SER A 42 -5.43 15.49 0.33
N THR A 43 -6.24 14.46 0.20
CA THR A 43 -7.39 14.22 1.08
C THR A 43 -7.33 12.82 1.68
N ARG A 44 -8.18 12.59 2.70
CA ARG A 44 -8.49 11.26 3.23
C ARG A 44 -9.93 11.21 3.71
N VAL A 45 -10.46 10.01 3.91
CA VAL A 45 -11.68 9.79 4.70
C VAL A 45 -11.29 9.68 6.17
N ASN A 46 -11.83 10.56 7.02
CA ASN A 46 -11.60 10.54 8.46
C ASN A 46 -12.49 9.53 9.19
N SER A 47 -12.29 9.36 10.50
CA SER A 47 -13.04 8.39 11.32
C SER A 47 -14.55 8.62 11.38
N SER A 48 -15.02 9.83 11.05
CA SER A 48 -16.44 10.16 10.91
C SER A 48 -17.01 9.85 9.52
N GLY A 49 -16.19 9.34 8.60
CA GLY A 49 -16.58 9.04 7.23
C GLY A 49 -16.58 10.26 6.30
N ASN A 50 -16.03 11.39 6.73
CA ASN A 50 -15.98 12.62 5.91
C ASN A 50 -14.64 12.75 5.19
N VAL A 51 -14.67 13.32 3.98
CA VAL A 51 -13.47 13.69 3.24
C VAL A 51 -12.89 14.98 3.84
N GLU A 52 -11.62 14.95 4.22
CA GLU A 52 -10.89 16.12 4.72
C GLU A 52 -9.58 16.34 3.97
N ALA A 53 -9.14 17.60 3.90
CA ALA A 53 -7.88 17.98 3.27
C ALA A 53 -6.69 17.77 4.21
N LEU A 54 -5.54 17.45 3.63
CA LEU A 54 -4.27 17.27 4.32
C LEU A 54 -3.19 18.10 3.64
N SER A 55 -2.28 18.65 4.45
CA SER A 55 -1.08 19.32 3.97
C SER A 55 -0.13 18.33 3.26
N ALA A 56 0.87 18.89 2.58
CA ALA A 56 2.02 18.12 2.13
C ALA A 56 2.69 17.39 3.31
N ASN A 57 3.32 16.26 3.01
CA ASN A 57 4.08 15.41 3.94
C ASN A 57 3.33 14.93 5.18
N LEU A 58 2.00 14.98 5.19
CA LEU A 58 1.20 14.42 6.28
C LEU A 58 0.72 13.00 5.90
N PRO A 59 1.11 11.95 6.63
CA PRO A 59 0.64 10.59 6.37
C PRO A 59 -0.88 10.45 6.39
N ARG A 60 -1.40 9.48 5.62
CA ARG A 60 -2.84 9.23 5.51
C ARG A 60 -3.26 8.00 6.28
N ILE A 61 -3.93 8.21 7.39
CA ILE A 61 -4.78 7.20 8.03
C ILE A 61 -6.19 7.35 7.48
N ASP A 62 -6.56 6.49 6.54
CA ASP A 62 -7.85 6.52 5.85
C ASP A 62 -8.82 5.53 6.51
N TYR A 63 -10.08 5.93 6.63
CA TYR A 63 -11.15 5.15 7.27
C TYR A 63 -12.21 4.66 6.27
N THR A 64 -11.92 4.67 4.97
CA THR A 64 -12.77 4.02 3.97
C THR A 64 -12.95 2.55 4.33
N GLY A 65 -14.21 2.11 4.52
CA GLY A 65 -14.54 0.78 5.03
C GLY A 65 -14.64 0.66 6.56
N GLY A 66 -14.57 1.79 7.28
CA GLY A 66 -14.89 1.90 8.71
C GLY A 66 -13.75 1.61 9.68
N THR A 67 -12.62 1.07 9.20
CA THR A 67 -11.41 0.84 10.02
C THR A 67 -10.23 1.62 9.46
N GLY A 68 -9.50 2.30 10.34
CA GLY A 68 -8.31 3.07 9.96
C GLY A 68 -7.21 2.18 9.39
N HIS A 69 -6.58 2.63 8.31
CA HIS A 69 -5.39 2.03 7.73
C HIS A 69 -4.48 3.12 7.18
N ILE A 70 -3.17 2.85 7.14
CA ILE A 70 -2.24 3.73 6.41
C ILE A 70 -2.48 3.49 4.92
N SER A 71 -2.78 4.55 4.18
CA SER A 71 -2.95 4.52 2.73
C SER A 71 -1.71 5.12 2.06
N LEU A 72 -0.98 4.30 1.32
CA LEU A 72 0.15 4.71 0.48
C LEU A 72 -0.28 4.55 -0.98
N GLU A 73 -0.46 5.66 -1.70
CA GLU A 73 -0.97 5.64 -3.07
C GLU A 73 0.05 6.21 -4.06
N PRO A 74 0.02 5.76 -5.33
CA PRO A 74 0.88 6.33 -6.35
C PRO A 74 0.51 7.79 -6.63
N GLN A 75 1.37 8.43 -7.42
CA GLN A 75 1.04 9.69 -8.07
C GLN A 75 -0.20 9.48 -8.96
N SER A 76 -1.10 10.45 -8.95
CA SER A 76 -2.27 10.42 -9.82
C SER A 76 -2.77 11.82 -10.16
N THR A 77 -3.49 11.94 -11.25
CA THR A 77 -4.08 13.18 -11.73
C THR A 77 -5.58 13.00 -11.89
N ASN A 78 -6.36 13.89 -11.29
CA ASN A 78 -7.79 13.98 -11.59
C ASN A 78 -7.97 14.79 -12.87
N LEU A 79 -8.51 14.14 -13.91
CA LEU A 79 -8.74 14.80 -15.21
C LEU A 79 -10.04 15.59 -15.27
N PHE A 80 -10.95 15.41 -14.29
CA PHE A 80 -12.14 16.25 -14.20
C PHE A 80 -11.80 17.63 -13.67
N LEU A 81 -12.48 18.64 -14.21
CA LEU A 81 -12.44 20.01 -13.73
C LEU A 81 -13.64 20.26 -12.80
N ASN A 82 -13.44 21.13 -11.81
CA ASN A 82 -14.49 21.53 -10.85
C ASN A 82 -15.13 20.33 -10.14
N SER A 83 -14.29 19.40 -9.68
CA SER A 83 -14.70 18.07 -9.22
C SER A 83 -15.57 18.04 -7.96
N ALA A 84 -15.60 19.13 -7.17
CA ALA A 84 -16.41 19.19 -5.96
C ALA A 84 -17.93 19.10 -6.27
N THR A 85 -18.35 19.64 -7.41
CA THR A 85 -19.72 19.48 -7.94
C THR A 85 -19.60 19.38 -9.45
N LEU A 86 -19.62 18.15 -9.96
CA LEU A 86 -19.29 17.88 -11.35
C LEU A 86 -20.42 18.34 -12.27
N SER A 87 -20.06 19.04 -13.33
CA SER A 87 -20.94 19.35 -14.46
C SER A 87 -20.51 18.55 -15.69
N THR A 88 -21.44 18.37 -16.63
CA THR A 88 -21.19 17.68 -17.90
C THR A 88 -19.96 18.26 -18.60
N GLN A 89 -19.02 17.39 -18.94
CA GLN A 89 -17.76 17.75 -19.58
C GLN A 89 -17.19 16.57 -20.35
N SER A 90 -16.14 16.81 -21.12
CA SER A 90 -15.38 15.75 -21.79
C SER A 90 -13.95 15.73 -21.26
N VAL A 91 -13.36 14.55 -21.23
CA VAL A 91 -11.96 14.32 -20.84
C VAL A 91 -11.24 13.55 -21.93
N THR A 92 -9.95 13.82 -22.11
CA THR A 92 -9.12 13.03 -23.02
C THR A 92 -8.64 11.79 -22.28
N THR A 93 -8.86 10.62 -22.89
CA THR A 93 -8.46 9.32 -22.38
C THR A 93 -7.39 8.70 -23.26
N THR A 94 -6.59 7.81 -22.68
CA THR A 94 -5.63 6.96 -23.40
C THR A 94 -6.13 5.52 -23.44
N ALA A 95 -5.55 4.68 -24.31
CA ALA A 95 -5.87 3.25 -24.40
C ALA A 95 -5.27 2.44 -23.23
N ALA A 96 -5.63 2.79 -22.00
CA ALA A 96 -5.16 2.20 -20.74
C ALA A 96 -6.29 2.24 -19.70
N SER A 97 -6.16 1.52 -18.60
CA SER A 97 -7.17 1.53 -17.54
C SER A 97 -7.41 2.95 -16.99
N HIS A 98 -8.67 3.34 -16.93
CA HIS A 98 -9.15 4.53 -16.24
C HIS A 98 -10.15 4.14 -15.18
N THR A 99 -10.20 4.90 -14.09
CA THR A 99 -11.20 4.73 -13.05
C THR A 99 -11.92 6.04 -12.80
N ILE A 100 -13.25 6.03 -12.92
CA ILE A 100 -14.12 7.10 -12.45
C ILE A 100 -14.60 6.76 -11.05
N SER A 101 -14.71 7.76 -10.19
CA SER A 101 -15.39 7.64 -8.90
C SER A 101 -16.04 8.94 -8.47
N PHE A 102 -17.12 8.86 -7.69
CA PHE A 102 -17.81 10.03 -7.14
C PHE A 102 -18.73 9.66 -5.96
N TYR A 103 -19.26 10.68 -5.29
CA TYR A 103 -20.31 10.58 -4.28
C TYR A 103 -21.59 11.26 -4.77
N GLY A 104 -22.73 10.90 -4.17
CA GLY A 104 -24.04 11.48 -4.48
C GLY A 104 -25.04 10.47 -5.02
N THR A 105 -26.20 10.96 -5.43
CA THR A 105 -27.33 10.16 -5.95
C THR A 105 -27.57 10.37 -7.43
N GLY A 106 -26.79 11.24 -8.07
CA GLY A 106 -26.81 11.46 -9.51
C GLY A 106 -26.14 10.34 -10.30
N SER A 107 -25.92 10.57 -11.58
CA SER A 107 -25.25 9.63 -12.49
C SER A 107 -24.27 10.34 -13.41
N ILE A 108 -23.29 9.56 -13.89
CA ILE A 108 -22.43 9.94 -15.01
C ILE A 108 -22.66 8.93 -16.12
N THR A 109 -23.14 9.40 -17.27
CA THR A 109 -23.27 8.59 -18.50
C THR A 109 -22.12 8.88 -19.43
N LEU A 110 -21.42 7.83 -19.84
CA LEU A 110 -20.23 7.88 -20.69
C LEU A 110 -20.60 7.62 -22.16
N SER A 111 -20.00 8.37 -23.07
CA SER A 111 -20.03 8.12 -24.51
C SER A 111 -18.73 8.56 -25.19
N GLY A 112 -18.52 8.21 -26.46
CA GLY A 112 -17.26 8.48 -27.17
C GLY A 112 -16.32 7.29 -27.09
N THR A 113 -15.19 7.41 -26.40
CA THR A 113 -14.18 6.34 -26.30
C THR A 113 -14.58 5.13 -25.44
N HIS A 114 -15.64 5.26 -24.65
CA HIS A 114 -16.26 4.17 -23.89
C HIS A 114 -17.75 4.47 -23.68
N SER A 115 -18.56 3.46 -23.35
CA SER A 115 -20.00 3.64 -23.09
C SER A 115 -20.42 2.83 -21.87
N ALA A 116 -20.90 3.53 -20.85
CA ALA A 116 -21.38 2.98 -19.59
C ALA A 116 -22.19 4.04 -18.84
N THR A 117 -22.95 3.65 -17.84
CA THR A 117 -23.57 4.57 -16.88
C THR A 117 -23.17 4.16 -15.48
N ILE A 118 -22.75 5.14 -14.68
CA ILE A 118 -22.40 4.97 -13.28
C ILE A 118 -23.44 5.70 -12.46
N ASN A 119 -24.15 4.97 -11.60
CA ASN A 119 -25.18 5.52 -10.73
C ASN A 119 -24.62 5.71 -9.31
N GLY A 120 -24.82 6.90 -8.76
CA GLY A 120 -24.53 7.20 -7.37
C GLY A 120 -25.46 6.46 -6.42
N THR A 121 -25.01 6.27 -5.18
CA THR A 121 -25.74 5.49 -4.16
C THR A 121 -25.92 6.24 -2.84
N GLY A 122 -25.48 7.51 -2.77
CA GLY A 122 -25.65 8.36 -1.59
C GLY A 122 -24.45 9.28 -1.35
N ALA A 123 -24.62 10.23 -0.43
CA ALA A 123 -23.60 11.23 -0.11
C ALA A 123 -22.35 10.65 0.57
N ASN A 124 -22.47 9.53 1.26
CA ASN A 124 -21.38 8.89 2.02
C ASN A 124 -20.91 7.57 1.40
N ASN A 125 -21.41 7.21 0.21
CA ASN A 125 -20.99 5.99 -0.48
C ASN A 125 -20.34 6.35 -1.80
N ARG A 126 -19.03 6.13 -1.88
CA ARG A 126 -18.27 6.38 -3.10
C ARG A 126 -18.51 5.25 -4.08
N VAL A 127 -19.01 5.58 -5.27
CA VAL A 127 -19.13 4.63 -6.37
C VAL A 127 -17.90 4.71 -7.25
N THR A 128 -17.52 3.59 -7.87
CA THR A 128 -16.36 3.49 -8.75
C THR A 128 -16.72 2.69 -10.02
N LEU A 129 -16.10 3.05 -11.15
CA LEU A 129 -16.09 2.25 -12.37
C LEU A 129 -14.69 2.28 -12.95
N THR A 130 -14.07 1.11 -13.06
CA THR A 130 -12.82 0.91 -13.79
C THR A 130 -13.11 0.33 -15.16
N PHE A 131 -12.52 0.91 -16.20
CA PHE A 131 -12.72 0.52 -17.60
C PHE A 131 -11.48 0.82 -18.45
N THR A 132 -11.41 0.23 -19.64
CA THR A 132 -10.32 0.49 -20.61
C THR A 132 -10.93 1.13 -21.87
N PRO A 133 -10.91 2.47 -21.99
CA PRO A 133 -11.39 3.17 -23.19
C PRO A 133 -10.41 3.04 -24.36
N SER A 134 -10.83 3.43 -25.56
CA SER A 134 -9.89 3.79 -26.63
C SER A 134 -9.25 5.17 -26.36
N SER A 135 -8.15 5.50 -27.04
CA SER A 135 -7.62 6.88 -26.99
C SER A 135 -8.59 7.88 -27.63
N GLY A 136 -8.76 9.05 -27.02
CA GLY A 136 -9.62 10.13 -27.55
C GLY A 136 -10.55 10.75 -26.50
N SER A 137 -11.61 11.41 -26.97
CA SER A 137 -12.57 12.13 -26.11
C SER A 137 -13.62 11.19 -25.50
N LEU A 138 -13.64 11.14 -24.16
CA LEU A 138 -14.72 10.56 -23.38
C LEU A 138 -15.67 11.67 -22.94
N ASN A 139 -16.93 11.59 -23.36
CA ASN A 139 -17.96 12.53 -22.94
C ASN A 139 -18.63 12.00 -21.67
N CYS A 140 -18.67 12.81 -20.61
CA CYS A 140 -19.24 12.48 -19.31
C CYS A 140 -20.47 13.36 -19.06
N THR A 141 -21.66 12.84 -19.35
CA THR A 141 -22.93 13.53 -19.12
C THR A 141 -23.40 13.31 -17.68
N VAL A 142 -23.50 14.40 -16.92
CA VAL A 142 -23.92 14.37 -15.52
C VAL A 142 -25.42 14.63 -15.40
N SER A 143 -26.10 13.86 -14.57
CA SER A 143 -27.48 14.08 -14.16
C SER A 143 -27.62 13.97 -12.64
N GLY A 144 -28.33 14.91 -12.00
CA GLY A 144 -28.47 14.95 -10.54
C GLY A 144 -27.18 15.35 -9.81
N THR A 145 -27.05 14.93 -8.55
CA THR A 145 -25.93 15.32 -7.68
C THR A 145 -24.74 14.38 -7.82
N VAL A 146 -23.63 14.89 -8.34
CA VAL A 146 -22.34 14.21 -8.45
C VAL A 146 -21.28 15.10 -7.79
N THR A 147 -20.74 14.66 -6.66
CA THR A 147 -19.76 15.41 -5.86
C THR A 147 -18.47 14.64 -5.69
N ASN A 148 -17.39 15.38 -5.44
CA ASN A 148 -16.03 14.87 -5.26
C ASN A 148 -15.64 13.85 -6.34
N ALA A 149 -15.98 14.16 -7.58
CA ALA A 149 -15.81 13.26 -8.69
C ALA A 149 -14.37 13.29 -9.20
N GLN A 150 -13.83 12.13 -9.54
CA GLN A 150 -12.55 12.05 -10.21
C GLN A 150 -12.51 10.99 -11.28
N ILE A 151 -11.71 11.25 -12.30
CA ILE A 151 -11.26 10.27 -13.27
C ILE A 151 -9.73 10.26 -13.27
N GLU A 152 -9.16 9.07 -13.15
CA GLU A 152 -7.72 8.85 -13.08
C GLU A 152 -7.32 7.77 -14.08
N ALA A 153 -6.14 7.89 -14.69
CA ALA A 153 -5.57 6.85 -15.55
C ALA A 153 -4.91 5.72 -14.73
N LEU A 154 -5.70 5.14 -13.82
CA LEU A 154 -5.32 4.05 -12.92
C LEU A 154 -6.40 2.96 -12.92
N ALA A 155 -6.00 1.74 -12.53
CA ALA A 155 -6.90 0.59 -12.39
C ALA A 155 -7.70 0.55 -11.07
N PHE A 156 -7.69 1.66 -10.32
CA PHE A 156 -8.44 1.86 -9.08
C PHE A 156 -8.58 3.37 -8.82
N ALA A 157 -9.48 3.74 -7.91
CA ALA A 157 -9.64 5.14 -7.48
C ALA A 157 -8.74 5.42 -6.27
N THR A 158 -7.97 6.51 -6.31
CA THR A 158 -7.18 6.98 -5.17
C THR A 158 -8.01 7.89 -4.25
N SER A 159 -7.46 8.42 -3.15
CA SER A 159 -8.11 9.50 -2.39
C SER A 159 -8.56 10.64 -3.31
N TYR A 160 -9.60 11.36 -2.90
CA TYR A 160 -10.14 12.45 -3.69
C TYR A 160 -9.07 13.52 -3.99
N ILE A 161 -8.86 13.87 -5.25
CA ILE A 161 -7.97 14.97 -5.68
C ILE A 161 -8.84 16.14 -6.15
N PRO A 162 -9.01 17.19 -5.32
CA PRO A 162 -9.83 18.34 -5.68
C PRO A 162 -9.26 19.12 -6.87
N THR A 163 -10.14 19.57 -7.76
CA THR A 163 -9.79 20.38 -8.94
C THR A 163 -10.70 21.60 -9.02
N THR A 164 -10.11 22.74 -9.41
CA THR A 164 -10.82 24.01 -9.64
C THR A 164 -10.30 24.63 -10.92
N GLY A 165 -11.08 24.62 -12.00
CA GLY A 165 -10.70 25.18 -13.30
C GLY A 165 -9.55 24.48 -14.05
N ALA A 166 -8.73 23.66 -13.39
CA ALA A 166 -7.62 22.91 -13.99
C ALA A 166 -7.47 21.53 -13.35
N MET A 167 -6.89 20.59 -14.12
CA MET A 167 -6.49 19.27 -13.61
C MET A 167 -5.41 19.43 -12.54
N VAL A 168 -5.43 18.56 -11.53
CA VAL A 168 -4.46 18.58 -10.43
C VAL A 168 -3.85 17.21 -10.27
N THR A 169 -2.52 17.19 -10.08
CA THR A 169 -1.74 15.99 -9.80
C THR A 169 -1.39 15.93 -8.31
N ARG A 170 -1.69 14.81 -7.66
CA ARG A 170 -1.23 14.49 -6.31
C ARG A 170 0.05 13.64 -6.41
N ALA A 171 1.09 13.99 -5.67
CA ALA A 171 2.32 13.21 -5.60
C ALA A 171 2.09 11.83 -4.96
N ALA A 172 2.98 10.87 -5.27
CA ALA A 172 3.01 9.57 -4.61
C ALA A 172 3.34 9.74 -3.11
N ASP A 173 2.83 8.85 -2.27
CA ASP A 173 3.32 8.75 -0.89
C ASP A 173 4.57 7.86 -0.85
N ALA A 174 5.55 8.23 -0.02
CA ALA A 174 6.68 7.40 0.34
C ALA A 174 6.83 7.32 1.86
N ALA A 175 7.15 6.14 2.39
CA ALA A 175 7.44 5.92 3.79
C ALA A 175 8.68 5.03 3.91
N ASN A 176 9.84 5.58 4.22
CA ASN A 176 11.11 4.85 4.14
C ASN A 176 12.04 5.19 5.31
N SER A 177 13.18 4.50 5.35
CA SER A 177 14.29 4.77 6.29
C SER A 177 13.96 4.59 7.77
N ALA A 178 13.00 3.73 8.09
CA ALA A 178 12.75 3.32 9.47
C ALA A 178 13.78 2.30 9.94
N GLY A 179 13.90 2.15 11.26
CA GLY A 179 14.70 1.11 11.87
C GLY A 179 16.20 1.42 11.95
N SER A 180 16.93 0.45 12.50
CA SER A 180 18.39 0.44 12.61
C SER A 180 18.87 -0.99 12.83
N ASN A 181 20.18 -1.23 12.80
CA ASN A 181 20.76 -2.52 13.18
C ASN A 181 20.56 -2.88 14.68
N THR A 182 20.09 -1.96 15.53
CA THR A 182 19.73 -2.27 16.92
C THR A 182 18.31 -2.80 17.04
N LEU A 183 17.45 -2.50 16.07
CA LEU A 183 16.06 -2.93 15.99
C LEU A 183 15.87 -4.09 15.02
N ILE A 184 16.76 -4.27 14.07
CA ILE A 184 16.71 -5.30 13.03
C ILE A 184 17.96 -6.16 13.16
N ASN A 185 17.79 -7.48 13.28
CA ASN A 185 18.90 -8.42 13.40
C ASN A 185 19.15 -9.11 12.05
N GLY A 186 20.35 -8.98 11.49
CA GLY A 186 20.74 -9.53 10.18
C GLY A 186 22.19 -10.00 10.17
N GLY A 187 22.67 -10.54 9.05
CA GLY A 187 24.03 -11.03 8.85
C GLY A 187 24.25 -12.47 9.31
N GLY A 188 25.50 -12.86 9.60
CA GLY A 188 25.89 -14.26 9.85
C GLY A 188 25.21 -14.95 11.04
N SER A 189 24.73 -14.19 12.04
CA SER A 189 23.89 -14.66 13.15
C SER A 189 22.48 -14.04 13.12
N GLY A 190 22.09 -13.46 11.97
CA GLY A 190 20.83 -12.78 11.80
C GLY A 190 19.66 -13.76 11.91
N GLU A 191 18.67 -13.38 12.70
CA GLU A 191 17.38 -14.05 12.74
C GLU A 191 16.28 -13.03 13.05
N GLY A 192 15.04 -13.38 12.72
CA GLY A 192 13.91 -12.50 12.95
C GLY A 192 12.67 -12.89 12.19
N VAL A 193 11.70 -11.98 12.22
CA VAL A 193 10.47 -12.06 11.43
C VAL A 193 10.15 -10.67 10.91
N ILE A 194 9.83 -10.57 9.62
CA ILE A 194 9.10 -9.44 9.06
C ILE A 194 7.64 -9.85 8.90
N TYR A 195 6.74 -9.05 9.47
CA TYR A 195 5.29 -9.25 9.39
C TYR A 195 4.61 -8.03 8.78
N ALA A 196 3.59 -8.26 7.95
CA ALA A 196 2.70 -7.21 7.48
C ALA A 196 1.24 -7.70 7.39
N GLU A 197 0.31 -6.83 7.79
CA GLU A 197 -1.12 -6.94 7.49
C GLU A 197 -1.48 -5.89 6.44
N ILE A 198 -1.62 -6.33 5.19
CA ILE A 198 -1.71 -5.46 4.02
C ILE A 198 -2.81 -5.88 3.05
N ALA A 199 -3.27 -4.91 2.26
CA ALA A 199 -4.18 -5.12 1.14
C ALA A 199 -3.79 -4.24 -0.06
N ALA A 200 -4.00 -4.74 -1.26
CA ALA A 200 -3.81 -3.98 -2.50
C ALA A 200 -5.06 -3.14 -2.84
N PHE A 201 -4.91 -2.17 -3.75
CA PHE A 201 -6.06 -1.43 -4.30
C PHE A 201 -6.77 -2.13 -5.46
N THR A 202 -6.12 -3.12 -6.06
CA THR A 202 -6.65 -3.91 -7.18
C THR A 202 -6.09 -5.34 -7.09
N SER A 203 -6.73 -6.30 -7.76
CA SER A 203 -6.30 -7.69 -7.77
C SER A 203 -4.94 -7.88 -8.46
N ASN A 204 -4.52 -6.96 -9.34
CA ASN A 204 -3.21 -7.00 -9.97
C ASN A 204 -2.46 -5.66 -9.76
N PRO A 205 -1.92 -5.41 -8.56
CA PRO A 205 -1.30 -4.13 -8.23
C PRO A 205 0.08 -3.92 -8.89
N GLY A 206 0.66 -4.96 -9.48
CA GLY A 206 2.07 -5.00 -9.82
C GLY A 206 2.95 -5.11 -8.57
N ILE A 207 4.27 -4.99 -8.75
CA ILE A 207 5.23 -5.13 -7.65
C ILE A 207 5.15 -3.92 -6.72
N GLY A 208 4.99 -4.18 -5.43
CA GLY A 208 5.12 -3.18 -4.37
C GLY A 208 5.67 -3.85 -3.11
N ASN A 209 6.79 -3.34 -2.60
CA ASN A 209 7.64 -4.07 -1.65
C ASN A 209 7.69 -3.39 -0.27
N ILE A 210 7.64 -4.20 0.78
CA ILE A 210 8.07 -3.85 2.13
C ILE A 210 9.34 -4.64 2.39
N SER A 211 10.42 -3.95 2.75
CA SER A 211 11.73 -4.57 2.83
C SER A 211 12.47 -4.26 4.12
N LEU A 212 13.25 -5.24 4.56
CA LEU A 212 14.42 -5.03 5.40
C LEU A 212 15.64 -5.01 4.49
N SER A 213 16.57 -4.07 4.65
CA SER A 213 17.80 -4.02 3.82
C SER A 213 18.97 -3.39 4.55
N ASP A 214 20.19 -3.51 4.02
CA ASP A 214 21.32 -2.66 4.40
C ASP A 214 21.41 -1.37 3.55
N ASN A 215 20.28 -0.87 3.07
CA ASN A 215 20.17 0.17 2.04
C ASN A 215 20.80 -0.24 0.70
N SER A 216 20.76 -1.54 0.36
CA SER A 216 21.15 -2.08 -0.94
C SER A 216 20.07 -2.99 -1.51
N ILE A 217 19.94 -2.96 -2.84
CA ILE A 217 19.08 -3.90 -3.56
C ILE A 217 19.61 -5.35 -3.56
N THR A 218 20.87 -5.56 -3.21
CA THR A 218 21.50 -6.90 -3.24
C THR A 218 21.44 -7.61 -1.90
N LYS A 219 21.13 -6.90 -0.81
CA LYS A 219 21.11 -7.44 0.55
C LYS A 219 19.85 -6.99 1.26
N ARG A 220 18.81 -7.82 1.13
CA ARG A 220 17.46 -7.48 1.58
C ARG A 220 16.59 -8.70 1.81
N ILE A 221 15.58 -8.51 2.65
CA ILE A 221 14.42 -9.37 2.80
C ILE A 221 13.21 -8.58 2.34
N VAL A 222 12.37 -9.16 1.49
CA VAL A 222 11.19 -8.50 0.92
C VAL A 222 9.95 -9.34 1.18
N ILE A 223 8.87 -8.68 1.58
CA ILE A 223 7.50 -9.17 1.45
C ILE A 223 6.68 -8.11 0.70
N GLY A 224 5.77 -8.51 -0.18
CA GLY A 224 5.03 -7.55 -1.00
C GLY A 224 4.19 -8.20 -2.07
N PHE A 225 3.67 -7.39 -2.99
CA PHE A 225 2.84 -7.88 -4.10
C PHE A 225 3.70 -8.45 -5.25
N GLY A 226 3.16 -9.48 -5.92
CA GLY A 226 3.81 -10.19 -7.02
C GLY A 226 3.51 -9.61 -8.41
N PHE A 227 3.87 -10.36 -9.44
CA PHE A 227 3.70 -9.96 -10.86
C PHE A 227 2.34 -10.34 -11.44
N SER A 228 1.60 -11.19 -10.74
CA SER A 228 0.34 -11.76 -11.18
C SER A 228 -0.80 -11.33 -10.28
N ALA A 229 -2.02 -11.51 -10.77
CA ALA A 229 -3.22 -11.24 -9.98
C ALA A 229 -3.24 -12.08 -8.68
N ASN A 230 -3.65 -11.46 -7.59
CA ASN A 230 -3.78 -12.00 -6.25
C ASN A 230 -2.52 -12.70 -5.72
N GLN A 231 -1.33 -12.21 -6.07
CA GLN A 231 -0.07 -12.85 -5.71
C GLN A 231 0.75 -12.01 -4.72
N PHE A 232 1.35 -12.67 -3.73
CA PHE A 232 2.43 -12.13 -2.93
C PHE A 232 3.79 -12.65 -3.44
N LEU A 233 4.80 -11.79 -3.36
CA LEU A 233 6.21 -12.10 -3.53
C LEU A 233 6.90 -11.99 -2.16
N CYS A 234 7.70 -12.99 -1.83
CA CYS A 234 8.57 -13.00 -0.65
C CYS A 234 9.95 -13.46 -1.07
N SER A 235 11.01 -12.76 -0.65
CA SER A 235 12.37 -13.13 -1.04
C SER A 235 13.42 -12.74 -0.01
N ILE A 236 14.54 -13.46 -0.03
CA ILE A 236 15.78 -13.11 0.68
C ILE A 236 16.89 -13.06 -0.37
N ASN A 237 17.59 -11.93 -0.43
CA ASN A 237 18.77 -11.72 -1.26
C ASN A 237 19.97 -11.42 -0.36
N ASN A 238 21.08 -12.12 -0.55
CA ASN A 238 22.32 -11.90 0.19
C ASN A 238 23.55 -11.82 -0.74
N GLY A 239 23.61 -10.77 -1.55
CA GLY A 239 24.77 -10.41 -2.37
C GLY A 239 24.80 -10.98 -3.79
N SER A 240 23.82 -11.79 -4.18
CA SER A 240 23.70 -12.40 -5.52
C SER A 240 22.75 -11.63 -6.45
N THR A 241 22.84 -11.90 -7.75
CA THR A 241 21.90 -11.36 -8.77
C THR A 241 20.50 -11.96 -8.66
N PHE A 242 20.40 -13.19 -8.14
CA PHE A 242 19.14 -13.87 -7.84
C PHE A 242 18.96 -14.06 -6.33
N PRO A 243 17.72 -14.07 -5.82
CA PRO A 243 17.46 -14.36 -4.41
C PRO A 243 17.89 -15.76 -4.02
N ASN A 244 18.46 -15.90 -2.82
CA ASN A 244 18.73 -17.20 -2.21
C ASN A 244 17.45 -17.87 -1.69
N PHE A 245 16.40 -17.09 -1.44
CA PHE A 245 15.03 -17.56 -1.24
C PHE A 245 14.08 -16.72 -2.10
N LEU A 246 13.18 -17.36 -2.84
CA LEU A 246 12.14 -16.70 -3.62
C LEU A 246 10.86 -17.53 -3.58
N SER A 247 9.77 -16.91 -3.16
CA SER A 247 8.46 -17.54 -3.07
C SER A 247 7.40 -16.63 -3.67
N PHE A 248 6.55 -17.21 -4.52
CA PHE A 248 5.36 -16.58 -5.09
C PHE A 248 4.14 -17.34 -4.61
N GLN A 249 3.20 -16.64 -3.97
CA GLN A 249 2.03 -17.27 -3.35
C GLN A 249 0.76 -16.58 -3.82
N THR A 250 -0.12 -17.33 -4.49
CA THR A 250 -1.43 -16.83 -4.91
C THR A 250 -2.43 -17.02 -3.79
N VAL A 251 -3.13 -15.95 -3.41
CA VAL A 251 -4.22 -15.94 -2.44
C VAL A 251 -5.56 -15.77 -3.15
N SER A 252 -6.66 -15.92 -2.41
CA SER A 252 -8.01 -15.75 -2.97
C SER A 252 -8.30 -14.30 -3.38
N ASP A 253 -7.84 -13.33 -2.57
CA ASP A 253 -8.09 -11.92 -2.77
C ASP A 253 -7.00 -11.09 -2.08
N VAL A 254 -6.18 -10.41 -2.88
CA VAL A 254 -5.13 -9.52 -2.36
C VAL A 254 -5.67 -8.13 -1.99
N THR A 255 -6.91 -7.80 -2.35
CA THR A 255 -7.59 -6.54 -1.99
C THR A 255 -8.25 -6.60 -0.61
N ALA A 256 -8.41 -7.81 -0.06
CA ALA A 256 -8.67 -8.04 1.34
C ALA A 256 -7.37 -7.91 2.17
N TYR A 257 -7.51 -7.65 3.47
CA TYR A 257 -6.35 -7.67 4.37
C TYR A 257 -5.84 -9.10 4.53
N ASN A 258 -4.58 -9.30 4.17
CA ASN A 258 -3.86 -10.55 4.32
C ASN A 258 -2.72 -10.34 5.32
N LYS A 259 -2.45 -11.36 6.13
CA LYS A 259 -1.38 -11.38 7.12
C LYS A 259 -0.24 -12.23 6.62
N ILE A 260 0.92 -11.63 6.40
CA ILE A 260 2.12 -12.29 5.87
C ILE A 260 3.22 -12.21 6.91
N ALA A 261 3.85 -13.33 7.23
CA ALA A 261 5.04 -13.38 8.07
C ALA A 261 6.14 -14.20 7.40
N LEU A 262 7.31 -13.60 7.20
CA LEU A 262 8.51 -14.30 6.76
C LEU A 262 9.49 -14.41 7.93
N LYS A 263 9.62 -15.61 8.48
CA LYS A 263 10.67 -15.98 9.43
C LYS A 263 11.97 -16.14 8.66
N TYR A 264 13.04 -15.55 9.19
CA TYR A 264 14.38 -15.75 8.66
C TYR A 264 15.34 -16.10 9.78
N LYS A 265 16.15 -17.12 9.54
CA LYS A 265 17.27 -17.58 10.34
C LYS A 265 18.15 -18.42 9.43
N LEU A 266 19.46 -18.47 9.70
CA LEU A 266 20.38 -19.29 8.91
C LEU A 266 19.84 -20.72 8.77
N ASN A 267 19.57 -21.15 7.54
CA ASN A 267 19.03 -22.47 7.20
C ASN A 267 17.67 -22.81 7.87
N ASP A 268 16.90 -21.80 8.28
CA ASP A 268 15.55 -21.98 8.83
C ASP A 268 14.66 -20.79 8.44
N ILE A 269 14.14 -20.85 7.22
CA ILE A 269 13.19 -19.89 6.66
C ILE A 269 11.81 -20.53 6.64
N SER A 270 10.79 -19.81 7.08
CA SER A 270 9.38 -20.21 6.88
C SER A 270 8.54 -19.00 6.51
N LEU A 271 7.62 -19.17 5.58
CA LEU A 271 6.65 -18.18 5.15
C LEU A 271 5.25 -18.62 5.56
N TYR A 272 4.56 -17.75 6.29
CA TYR A 272 3.17 -17.93 6.71
C TYR A 272 2.28 -16.88 6.06
N ILE A 273 1.14 -17.30 5.54
CA ILE A 273 0.09 -16.40 5.02
C ILE A 273 -1.25 -16.84 5.61
N ASN A 274 -1.94 -15.92 6.27
CA ASN A 274 -3.27 -16.14 6.85
C ASN A 274 -3.36 -17.41 7.73
N GLY A 275 -2.35 -17.64 8.59
CA GLY A 275 -2.32 -18.75 9.54
C GLY A 275 -1.79 -20.07 8.97
N VAL A 276 -1.40 -20.11 7.69
CA VAL A 276 -0.92 -21.32 7.00
C VAL A 276 0.54 -21.16 6.59
N GLU A 277 1.37 -22.16 6.88
CA GLU A 277 2.73 -22.24 6.33
C GLU A 277 2.66 -22.60 4.85
N VAL A 278 3.26 -21.77 3.99
CA VAL A 278 3.17 -21.90 2.53
C VAL A 278 4.51 -22.11 1.84
N ALA A 279 5.63 -21.88 2.54
CA ALA A 279 6.97 -22.19 2.05
C ALA A 279 7.98 -22.30 3.18
N THR A 280 9.02 -23.10 2.97
CA THR A 280 10.17 -23.23 3.86
C THR A 280 11.47 -23.28 3.06
N ASP A 281 12.59 -22.93 3.67
CA ASP A 281 13.92 -23.16 3.12
C ASP A 281 14.95 -23.47 4.22
N THR A 282 15.82 -24.44 3.95
CA THR A 282 16.83 -24.93 4.92
C THR A 282 18.27 -24.69 4.49
N SER A 283 18.50 -23.77 3.55
CA SER A 283 19.84 -23.55 2.96
C SER A 283 20.22 -22.08 2.77
N SER A 284 19.29 -21.17 3.08
CA SER A 284 19.45 -19.73 2.90
C SER A 284 20.37 -19.09 3.94
N THR A 285 21.20 -18.18 3.45
CA THR A 285 21.99 -17.28 4.28
C THR A 285 21.23 -15.97 4.52
N ILE A 286 21.57 -15.26 5.60
CA ILE A 286 20.88 -14.04 6.02
C ILE A 286 21.72 -12.81 5.66
N PRO A 287 21.15 -11.83 4.94
CA PRO A 287 21.85 -10.59 4.60
C PRO A 287 22.06 -9.70 5.82
N THR A 288 23.03 -8.80 5.73
CA THR A 288 23.08 -7.64 6.64
C THR A 288 21.84 -6.77 6.43
N LEU A 289 21.27 -6.26 7.52
CA LEU A 289 20.04 -5.48 7.52
C LEU A 289 20.18 -4.32 8.51
N GLN A 290 19.64 -3.16 8.15
CA GLN A 290 19.70 -1.96 8.98
C GLN A 290 18.49 -1.03 8.82
N SER A 291 17.65 -1.20 7.80
CA SER A 291 16.49 -0.34 7.57
C SER A 291 15.26 -1.13 7.18
N LEU A 292 14.09 -0.59 7.51
CA LEU A 292 12.76 -1.00 7.10
C LEU A 292 12.19 0.07 6.15
N GLN A 293 11.67 -0.35 4.99
CA GLN A 293 11.29 0.54 3.91
C GLN A 293 10.02 0.05 3.19
N PHE A 294 9.18 0.97 2.71
CA PHE A 294 8.06 0.67 1.81
C PHE A 294 8.50 0.78 0.34
N ASP A 295 9.65 0.20 0.03
CA ASP A 295 10.19 0.04 -1.31
C ASP A 295 11.10 -1.20 -1.40
N ASN A 296 11.86 -1.32 -2.48
CA ASN A 296 12.76 -2.44 -2.76
C ASN A 296 14.09 -2.44 -1.94
N GLY A 297 14.22 -1.65 -0.89
CA GLY A 297 15.38 -1.62 0.01
C GLY A 297 16.41 -0.55 -0.36
N PHE A 298 16.18 0.24 -1.41
CA PHE A 298 17.03 1.34 -1.82
C PHE A 298 16.37 2.20 -2.91
N ASN A 299 16.51 3.53 -2.80
CA ASN A 299 16.17 4.52 -3.84
C ASN A 299 14.72 4.51 -4.38
N GLY A 300 13.73 3.98 -3.65
CA GLY A 300 12.32 4.14 -4.02
C GLY A 300 11.83 3.30 -5.21
N ALA A 301 12.64 2.39 -5.75
CA ALA A 301 12.18 1.46 -6.79
C ALA A 301 11.17 0.44 -6.23
N ASN A 302 10.23 -0.04 -7.05
CA ASN A 302 9.14 -0.96 -6.65
C ASN A 302 8.45 -0.54 -5.33
N GLN A 303 8.15 0.76 -5.24
CA GLN A 303 7.49 1.36 -4.09
C GLN A 303 6.19 0.64 -3.77
N PHE A 304 5.95 0.42 -2.48
CA PHE A 304 4.70 -0.17 -2.03
C PHE A 304 3.57 0.85 -2.13
N PHE A 305 2.53 0.49 -2.88
CA PHE A 305 1.24 1.16 -2.86
C PHE A 305 0.15 0.20 -2.44
N GLY A 306 -0.54 0.55 -1.36
CA GLY A 306 -1.56 -0.30 -0.76
C GLY A 306 -2.03 0.24 0.57
N LYS A 307 -2.79 -0.60 1.26
CA LYS A 307 -3.35 -0.36 2.59
C LYS A 307 -2.56 -1.15 3.61
N VAL A 308 -2.18 -0.51 4.70
CA VAL A 308 -1.38 -1.12 5.77
C VAL A 308 -2.10 -0.97 7.10
N LYS A 309 -2.42 -2.10 7.75
CA LYS A 309 -2.95 -2.12 9.11
C LYS A 309 -1.86 -2.34 10.15
N CYS A 310 -0.84 -3.11 9.80
CA CYS A 310 0.26 -3.37 10.71
C CYS A 310 1.52 -3.75 9.92
N VAL A 311 2.67 -3.27 10.36
CA VAL A 311 3.97 -3.87 10.07
C VAL A 311 4.70 -4.08 11.38
N ALA A 312 5.23 -5.28 11.59
CA ALA A 312 5.97 -5.61 12.82
C ALA A 312 7.26 -6.36 12.49
N ILE A 313 8.34 -5.98 13.19
CA ILE A 313 9.64 -6.64 13.07
C ILE A 313 9.99 -7.29 14.39
N TYR A 314 10.59 -8.48 14.32
CA TYR A 314 11.07 -9.24 15.47
C TYR A 314 12.56 -9.54 15.27
N LYS A 315 13.36 -9.41 16.33
CA LYS A 315 14.82 -9.65 16.31
C LYS A 315 15.23 -11.12 16.51
N THR A 316 14.24 -11.95 16.80
CA THR A 316 14.39 -13.39 17.07
C THR A 316 13.44 -14.14 16.16
N ALA A 317 13.87 -15.31 15.66
CA ALA A 317 12.96 -16.20 14.98
C ALA A 317 11.82 -16.61 15.93
N LEU A 318 10.59 -16.47 15.47
CA LEU A 318 9.41 -16.95 16.20
C LEU A 318 9.21 -18.44 15.93
N THR A 319 8.61 -19.14 16.89
CA THR A 319 8.18 -20.55 16.70
C THR A 319 7.01 -20.64 15.72
N ASP A 320 6.80 -21.82 15.13
CA ASP A 320 5.70 -22.07 14.20
C ASP A 320 4.32 -21.76 14.83
N SER A 321 4.13 -22.12 16.10
CA SER A 321 2.91 -21.78 16.85
C SER A 321 2.70 -20.27 17.02
N GLN A 322 3.78 -19.51 17.18
CA GLN A 322 3.74 -18.05 17.26
C GLN A 322 3.49 -17.42 15.88
N LEU A 323 4.06 -17.98 14.81
CA LEU A 323 3.82 -17.52 13.44
C LEU A 323 2.38 -17.78 13.00
N GLN A 324 1.84 -18.95 13.33
CA GLN A 324 0.44 -19.27 13.10
C GLN A 324 -0.48 -18.32 13.87
N CYS A 325 -0.21 -18.07 15.16
CA CYS A 325 -0.97 -17.11 15.97
C CYS A 325 -0.87 -15.67 15.43
N LEU A 326 0.33 -15.25 15.00
CA LEU A 326 0.57 -13.92 14.44
C LEU A 326 -0.18 -13.71 13.12
N THR A 327 -0.36 -14.76 12.33
CA THR A 327 -0.94 -14.68 10.98
C THR A 327 -2.38 -15.19 10.86
N SER A 328 -2.95 -15.79 11.90
CA SER A 328 -4.35 -16.25 11.93
C SER A 328 -5.38 -15.13 11.90
#